data_AF-A0A1Q6KJ15-F1
#
_entry.id   AF-A0A1Q6KJ15-F1
#
_cell.length_a   1.000
_cell.length_b   1.000
_cell.length_c   1.000
_cell.angle_alpha   90.00
_cell.angle_beta   90.00
_cell.angle_gamma   90.00
#
_symmetry.space_group_name_H-M   'P 1'
#
loop_
_entity.id
_entity.type
_entity.pdbx_description
1 polymer ?
#
loop_
_entity_poly.entity_id
_entity_poly.type
_entity_poly.pdbx_seq_one_letter_code
_entity_poly.pdbx_strand_id
1 'polypeptide(L)'
;MKNKKIIFLVVILIIIVLIIIKYWRNNNNIEHGNVETLKKDVGITGDNELYQVQTEYDGKKILDIKPEIQYKVAFAGIIEQGKPKIENVDAIFNNNYPEDYGIWIENNSRDKILQILNRNLNNEYEINKNGYLDIKKEDNLTDIDKELKKMIGAKKKYIITISEVYYGVDRVSGEILDNFYEDMDPYQATKIVDYGDDIIIFVTTNKEQKLTDKEILQELISYM
;
A
#
# COMPACT_ATOMS: atom_id res chain seq x y z
N MET A 1 35.46 -19.36 -36.14
CA MET A 1 35.00 -20.09 -34.92
C MET A 1 34.27 -19.21 -33.89
N LYS A 2 34.71 -17.97 -33.63
CA LYS A 2 34.09 -17.06 -32.63
C LYS A 2 32.61 -16.75 -32.89
N ASN A 3 32.24 -16.46 -34.14
CA ASN A 3 30.86 -16.10 -34.50
C ASN A 3 29.85 -17.27 -34.38
N LYS A 4 30.28 -18.51 -34.62
CA LYS A 4 29.41 -19.70 -34.42
C LYS A 4 29.09 -19.96 -32.94
N LYS A 5 30.05 -19.68 -32.04
CA LYS A 5 29.82 -19.77 -30.58
C LYS A 5 28.86 -18.69 -30.08
N ILE A 6 28.95 -17.47 -30.62
CA ILE A 6 28.04 -16.36 -30.28
C ILE A 6 26.62 -16.67 -30.75
N ILE A 7 26.44 -17.14 -31.99
CA ILE A 7 25.13 -17.53 -32.52
C ILE A 7 24.51 -18.66 -31.68
N PHE A 8 25.31 -19.66 -31.29
CA PHE A 8 24.84 -20.75 -30.44
C PHE A 8 24.40 -20.27 -29.05
N LEU A 9 25.12 -19.31 -28.46
CA LEU A 9 24.77 -18.70 -27.16
C LEU A 9 23.46 -17.91 -27.23
N VAL A 10 23.24 -17.13 -28.30
CA VAL A 10 22.00 -16.38 -28.52
C VAL A 10 20.80 -17.32 -28.67
N VAL A 11 20.96 -18.43 -29.41
CA VAL A 11 19.90 -19.44 -29.57
C VAL A 11 19.54 -20.08 -28.23
N ILE A 12 20.53 -20.41 -27.39
CA ILE A 12 20.28 -20.94 -26.04
C ILE A 12 19.50 -19.94 -25.19
N LEU A 13 19.86 -18.66 -25.23
CA LEU A 13 19.18 -17.60 -24.48
C LEU A 13 17.70 -17.47 -24.89
N ILE A 14 17.42 -17.53 -26.19
CA ILE A 14 16.03 -17.51 -26.71
C ILE A 14 15.25 -18.73 -26.22
N ILE A 15 15.85 -19.93 -26.24
CA ILE A 15 15.20 -21.15 -25.74
C ILE A 15 14.88 -21.04 -24.25
N ILE A 16 15.81 -20.51 -23.44
CA ILE A 16 15.59 -20.29 -22.01
C ILE A 16 14.43 -19.32 -21.78
N VAL A 17 14.38 -18.20 -22.51
CA VAL A 17 13.27 -17.24 -22.44
C VAL A 17 11.94 -17.90 -22.80
N LEU A 18 11.88 -18.72 -23.84
CA LEU A 18 10.67 -19.45 -24.23
C LEU A 18 10.21 -20.47 -23.19
N ILE A 19 11.15 -21.16 -22.52
CA ILE A 19 10.84 -22.09 -21.42
C ILE A 19 10.25 -21.33 -20.24
N ILE A 20 10.83 -20.19 -19.88
CA ILE A 20 10.33 -19.32 -18.80
C ILE A 20 8.91 -18.82 -19.12
N ILE A 21 8.68 -18.34 -20.35
CA ILE A 21 7.35 -17.89 -20.80
C ILE A 21 6.33 -19.03 -20.72
N LYS A 22 6.69 -20.23 -21.18
CA LYS A 22 5.78 -21.38 -21.15
C LYS A 22 5.44 -21.80 -19.72
N TYR A 23 6.42 -21.78 -18.81
CA TYR A 23 6.22 -22.09 -17.40
C TYR A 23 5.27 -21.08 -16.74
N TRP A 24 5.52 -19.78 -16.91
CA TRP A 24 4.65 -18.70 -16.43
C TRP A 24 3.21 -18.84 -16.94
N ARG A 25 3.04 -19.06 -18.25
CA ARG A 25 1.71 -19.24 -18.85
C ARG A 25 0.95 -20.43 -18.26
N ASN A 26 1.64 -21.54 -17.99
CA ASN A 26 1.00 -22.72 -17.43
C ASN A 26 0.54 -22.50 -15.98
N ASN A 27 1.37 -21.84 -15.16
CA ASN A 27 1.00 -21.52 -13.78
C ASN A 27 -0.20 -20.55 -13.73
N ASN A 28 -0.18 -19.48 -14.53
CA ASN A 28 -1.31 -18.54 -14.60
C ASN A 28 -2.62 -19.23 -15.00
N ASN A 29 -2.58 -20.17 -15.95
CA ASN A 29 -3.77 -20.93 -16.35
C ASN A 29 -4.32 -21.81 -15.22
N ILE A 30 -3.44 -22.45 -14.43
CA ILE A 30 -3.84 -23.28 -13.28
C ILE A 30 -4.46 -22.40 -12.19
N GLU A 31 -3.84 -21.28 -11.88
CA GLU A 31 -4.34 -20.33 -10.88
C GLU A 31 -5.70 -19.76 -11.29
N HIS A 32 -5.83 -19.30 -12.53
CA HIS A 32 -7.07 -18.77 -13.08
C HIS A 32 -8.20 -19.82 -13.07
N GLY A 33 -7.91 -21.07 -13.45
CA GLY A 33 -8.88 -22.17 -13.37
C GLY A 33 -9.33 -22.49 -11.94
N ASN A 34 -8.44 -22.38 -10.96
CA ASN A 34 -8.79 -22.54 -9.55
C ASN A 34 -9.66 -21.38 -9.05
N VAL A 35 -9.35 -20.14 -9.45
CA VAL A 35 -10.13 -18.95 -9.09
C VAL A 35 -11.56 -19.05 -9.63
N GLU A 36 -11.72 -19.33 -10.93
CA GLU A 36 -13.04 -19.42 -11.56
C GLU A 36 -13.94 -20.46 -10.89
N THR A 37 -13.38 -21.62 -10.56
CA THR A 37 -14.10 -22.71 -9.87
C THR A 37 -14.57 -22.25 -8.48
N LEU A 38 -13.64 -21.72 -7.67
CA LEU A 38 -13.94 -21.28 -6.31
C LEU A 38 -14.97 -20.14 -6.30
N LYS A 39 -14.88 -19.18 -7.22
CA LYS A 39 -15.84 -18.07 -7.31
C LYS A 39 -17.26 -18.57 -7.54
N LYS A 40 -17.42 -19.52 -8.45
CA LYS A 40 -18.73 -20.12 -8.76
C LYS A 40 -19.32 -20.83 -7.54
N ASP A 41 -18.48 -21.51 -6.76
CA ASP A 41 -18.90 -22.24 -5.57
C ASP A 41 -19.39 -21.31 -4.45
N VAL A 42 -18.80 -20.12 -4.32
CA VAL A 42 -19.14 -19.16 -3.25
C VAL A 42 -19.96 -17.94 -3.71
N GLY A 43 -20.33 -17.88 -4.99
CA GLY A 43 -21.17 -16.80 -5.53
C GLY A 43 -20.46 -15.45 -5.72
N ILE A 44 -19.14 -15.43 -5.90
CA ILE A 44 -18.37 -14.21 -6.19
C ILE A 44 -18.54 -13.82 -7.66
N THR A 45 -18.81 -12.54 -7.91
CA THR A 45 -19.13 -11.98 -9.23
C THR A 45 -18.09 -11.02 -9.80
N GLY A 46 -17.11 -10.55 -9.02
CA GLY A 46 -16.05 -9.63 -9.50
C GLY A 46 -15.15 -10.22 -10.59
N ASP A 47 -14.19 -9.48 -11.13
CA ASP A 47 -13.28 -10.02 -12.18
C ASP A 47 -12.27 -11.02 -11.60
N ASN A 48 -12.01 -12.14 -12.28
CA ASN A 48 -11.00 -13.14 -11.87
C ASN A 48 -9.63 -12.52 -11.60
N GLU A 49 -9.24 -11.49 -12.38
CA GLU A 49 -7.92 -10.86 -12.25
C GLU A 49 -7.71 -10.18 -10.90
N LEU A 50 -8.79 -9.88 -10.17
CA LEU A 50 -8.73 -9.25 -8.85
C LEU A 50 -8.29 -10.19 -7.73
N TYR A 51 -8.42 -11.50 -7.95
CA TYR A 51 -8.36 -12.49 -6.87
C TYR A 51 -7.07 -13.31 -6.87
N GLN A 52 -6.68 -13.73 -5.67
CA GLN A 52 -5.69 -14.78 -5.44
C GLN A 52 -6.30 -15.89 -4.58
N VAL A 53 -5.80 -17.11 -4.75
CA VAL A 53 -6.18 -18.23 -3.87
C VAL A 53 -5.31 -18.18 -2.61
N GLN A 54 -5.94 -18.07 -1.45
CA GLN A 54 -5.27 -18.22 -0.16
C GLN A 54 -5.63 -19.56 0.47
N THR A 55 -4.72 -20.10 1.28
CA THR A 55 -4.95 -21.35 2.05
C THR A 55 -4.96 -21.00 3.53
N GLU A 56 -6.09 -21.22 4.18
CA GLU A 56 -6.28 -21.00 5.62
C GLU A 56 -5.51 -22.05 6.45
N TYR A 57 -5.40 -21.82 7.76
CA TYR A 57 -4.67 -22.70 8.68
C TYR A 57 -5.18 -24.15 8.68
N ASP A 58 -6.49 -24.35 8.44
CA ASP A 58 -7.13 -25.66 8.35
C ASP A 58 -6.96 -26.33 6.97
N GLY A 59 -6.21 -25.71 6.05
CA GLY A 59 -5.98 -26.19 4.69
C GLY A 59 -7.08 -25.83 3.69
N LYS A 60 -8.13 -25.11 4.12
CA LYS A 60 -9.20 -24.66 3.24
C LYS A 60 -8.70 -23.58 2.28
N LYS A 61 -9.09 -23.70 1.01
CA LYS A 61 -8.81 -22.67 0.00
C LYS A 61 -9.93 -21.64 -0.05
N ILE A 62 -9.57 -20.38 0.03
CA ILE A 62 -10.47 -19.24 -0.10
C ILE A 62 -9.98 -18.30 -1.19
N LEU A 63 -10.86 -17.43 -1.64
CA LEU A 63 -10.51 -16.32 -2.52
C LEU A 63 -10.41 -15.05 -1.71
N ASP A 64 -9.36 -14.29 -1.99
CA ASP A 64 -9.18 -12.96 -1.45
C ASP A 64 -8.72 -12.01 -2.55
N ILE A 65 -8.90 -10.71 -2.33
CA ILE A 65 -8.37 -9.68 -3.23
C ILE A 65 -6.85 -9.72 -3.15
N LYS A 66 -6.19 -9.59 -4.31
CA LYS A 66 -4.72 -9.44 -4.36
C LYS A 66 -4.30 -8.23 -3.53
N PRO A 67 -3.38 -8.36 -2.56
CA PRO A 67 -2.92 -7.25 -1.73
C PRO A 67 -2.44 -6.03 -2.54
N GLU A 68 -1.76 -6.27 -3.67
CA GLU A 68 -1.33 -5.21 -4.59
C GLU A 68 -2.50 -4.37 -5.11
N ILE A 69 -3.60 -5.01 -5.49
CA ILE A 69 -4.78 -4.33 -6.03
C ILE A 69 -5.43 -3.48 -4.93
N GLN A 70 -5.58 -4.05 -3.73
CA GLN A 70 -6.13 -3.32 -2.59
C GLN A 70 -5.26 -2.11 -2.23
N TYR A 71 -3.93 -2.27 -2.24
CA TYR A 71 -2.98 -1.20 -1.98
C TYR A 71 -3.07 -0.08 -3.02
N LYS A 72 -3.10 -0.43 -4.31
CA LYS A 72 -3.23 0.53 -5.41
C LYS A 72 -4.57 1.28 -5.38
N VAL A 73 -5.68 0.59 -5.07
CA VAL A 73 -7.01 1.20 -4.94
C VAL A 73 -7.04 2.20 -3.77
N ALA A 74 -6.49 1.82 -2.62
CA ALA A 74 -6.39 2.71 -1.46
C ALA A 74 -5.56 3.96 -1.81
N PHE A 75 -4.40 3.78 -2.43
CA PHE A 75 -3.55 4.88 -2.88
C PHE A 75 -4.25 5.78 -3.91
N ALA A 76 -4.91 5.20 -4.92
CA ALA A 76 -5.63 5.96 -5.93
C ALA A 76 -6.75 6.81 -5.30
N GLY A 77 -7.44 6.29 -4.29
CA GLY A 77 -8.44 7.04 -3.53
C GLY A 77 -7.85 8.24 -2.77
N ILE A 78 -6.63 8.08 -2.23
CA ILE A 78 -5.86 9.18 -1.61
C ILE A 78 -5.53 10.25 -2.64
N ILE A 79 -5.06 9.86 -3.84
CA ILE A 79 -4.67 10.82 -4.88
C ILE A 79 -5.88 11.55 -5.48
N GLU A 80 -6.97 10.84 -5.76
CA GLU A 80 -8.18 11.45 -6.34
C GLU A 80 -9.07 12.16 -5.31
N GLN A 81 -8.82 11.95 -4.00
CA GLN A 81 -9.67 12.44 -2.91
C GLN A 81 -11.14 12.03 -3.10
N GLY A 82 -11.34 10.81 -3.61
CA GLY A 82 -12.62 10.34 -4.11
C GLY A 82 -12.54 8.90 -4.60
N LYS A 83 -13.69 8.31 -4.92
CA LYS A 83 -13.80 6.92 -5.31
C LYS A 83 -13.13 6.70 -6.68
N PRO A 84 -12.00 5.97 -6.74
CA PRO A 84 -11.35 5.74 -8.02
C PRO A 84 -12.14 4.73 -8.85
N LYS A 85 -11.95 4.78 -10.17
CA LYS A 85 -12.41 3.74 -11.08
C LYS A 85 -11.33 2.68 -11.24
N ILE A 86 -11.71 1.40 -11.17
CA ILE A 86 -10.76 0.27 -11.23
C ILE A 86 -9.86 0.33 -12.48
N GLU A 87 -10.43 0.72 -13.63
CA GLU A 87 -9.72 0.87 -14.90
C GLU A 87 -8.63 1.96 -14.90
N ASN A 88 -8.71 2.93 -13.99
CA ASN A 88 -7.75 4.03 -13.87
C ASN A 88 -6.71 3.80 -12.76
N VAL A 89 -6.92 2.82 -11.87
CA VAL A 89 -6.11 2.61 -10.66
C VAL A 89 -4.63 2.46 -10.98
N ASP A 90 -4.28 1.62 -11.97
CA ASP A 90 -2.88 1.42 -12.35
C ASP A 90 -2.25 2.70 -12.93
N ALA A 91 -3.01 3.47 -13.71
CA ALA A 91 -2.52 4.73 -14.27
C ALA A 91 -2.28 5.78 -13.18
N ILE A 92 -3.20 5.91 -12.22
CA ILE A 92 -3.06 6.82 -11.08
C ILE A 92 -1.85 6.42 -10.24
N PHE A 93 -1.73 5.13 -9.92
CA PHE A 93 -0.61 4.60 -9.16
C PHE A 93 0.72 4.91 -9.86
N ASN A 94 0.89 4.46 -11.10
CA ASN A 94 2.16 4.61 -11.82
C ASN A 94 2.59 6.07 -12.02
N ASN A 95 1.64 7.01 -12.10
CA ASN A 95 1.95 8.43 -12.34
C ASN A 95 2.22 9.23 -11.06
N ASN A 96 1.78 8.75 -9.88
CA ASN A 96 1.82 9.52 -8.63
C ASN A 96 2.57 8.82 -7.50
N TYR A 97 2.91 7.55 -7.67
CA TYR A 97 3.52 6.77 -6.59
C TYR A 97 4.90 7.34 -6.20
N PRO A 98 5.19 7.51 -4.90
CA PRO A 98 6.46 8.07 -4.45
C PRO A 98 7.65 7.17 -4.83
N GLU A 99 8.69 7.75 -5.42
CA GLU A 99 9.84 7.00 -5.97
C GLU A 99 10.85 6.55 -4.89
N ASP A 100 11.06 7.39 -3.88
CA ASP A 100 12.03 7.18 -2.81
C ASP A 100 11.43 6.45 -1.60
N TYR A 101 12.30 5.86 -0.78
CA TYR A 101 11.96 5.31 0.53
C TYR A 101 11.80 6.40 1.59
N GLY A 102 11.19 6.04 2.73
CA GLY A 102 10.94 6.94 3.84
C GLY A 102 9.46 7.27 3.98
N ILE A 103 9.18 8.41 4.62
CA ILE A 103 7.81 8.85 4.92
C ILE A 103 7.38 9.90 3.88
N TRP A 104 6.46 9.54 2.99
CA TRP A 104 5.79 10.46 2.08
C TRP A 104 4.44 10.88 2.66
N ILE A 105 4.13 12.17 2.60
CA ILE A 105 2.89 12.72 3.15
C ILE A 105 2.02 13.30 2.04
N GLU A 106 0.79 12.81 1.99
CA GLU A 106 -0.25 13.30 1.09
C GLU A 106 -0.46 14.81 1.23
N ASN A 107 -0.61 15.51 0.11
CA ASN A 107 -0.60 16.97 0.02
C ASN A 107 -1.54 17.67 1.02
N ASN A 108 -2.81 17.26 1.11
CA ASN A 108 -3.83 17.85 1.98
C ASN A 108 -3.59 17.54 3.47
N SER A 109 -2.75 16.55 3.78
CA SER A 109 -2.46 16.09 5.14
C SER A 109 -1.23 16.77 5.75
N ARG A 110 -0.37 17.39 4.93
CA ARG A 110 0.95 17.92 5.32
C ARG A 110 0.89 18.90 6.47
N ASP A 111 0.07 19.94 6.36
CA ASP A 111 0.02 21.01 7.37
C ASP A 111 -0.40 20.47 8.74
N LYS A 112 -1.43 19.61 8.77
CA LYS A 112 -1.94 19.03 10.00
C LYS A 112 -0.93 18.06 10.63
N ILE A 113 -0.26 17.22 9.83
CA ILE A 113 0.76 16.30 10.35
C ILE A 113 1.97 17.09 10.89
N LEU A 114 2.48 18.06 10.14
CA LEU A 114 3.57 18.92 10.61
C LEU A 114 3.21 19.66 11.90
N GLN A 115 1.97 20.14 12.00
CA GLN A 115 1.46 20.80 13.21
C GLN A 115 1.45 19.85 14.41
N ILE A 116 1.02 18.59 14.24
CA ILE A 116 1.02 17.58 15.31
C ILE A 116 2.47 17.27 15.73
N LEU A 117 3.37 17.03 14.78
CA LEU A 117 4.77 16.72 15.05
C LEU A 117 5.46 17.86 15.80
N ASN A 118 5.46 19.07 15.25
CA ASN A 118 6.21 20.22 15.78
C ASN A 118 5.64 20.78 17.09
N ARG A 119 4.43 20.40 17.50
CA ARG A 119 3.86 20.77 18.81
C ARG A 119 4.17 19.78 19.92
N ASN A 120 4.42 18.53 19.56
CA ASN A 120 4.51 17.42 20.53
C ASN A 120 5.92 16.83 20.63
N LEU A 121 6.81 17.18 19.70
CA LEU A 121 8.16 16.65 19.60
C LEU A 121 9.20 17.76 19.70
N ASN A 122 10.45 17.37 19.99
CA ASN A 122 11.53 18.34 20.18
C ASN A 122 12.24 18.67 18.85
N ASN A 123 12.27 17.73 17.91
CA ASN A 123 12.78 18.02 16.58
C ASN A 123 11.84 18.96 15.82
N GLU A 124 12.42 19.81 14.98
CA GLU A 124 11.68 20.55 13.97
C GLU A 124 11.64 19.71 12.69
N TYR A 125 10.43 19.37 12.25
CA TYR A 125 10.15 18.63 11.03
C TYR A 125 9.69 19.55 9.91
N GLU A 126 10.04 19.18 8.68
CA GLU A 126 9.55 19.82 7.46
C GLU A 126 9.15 18.78 6.42
N ILE A 127 8.39 19.21 5.41
CA ILE A 127 8.10 18.41 4.23
C ILE A 127 8.88 18.99 3.07
N ASN A 128 9.73 18.18 2.46
CA ASN A 128 10.52 18.61 1.32
C ASN A 128 9.67 18.75 0.06
N LYS A 129 10.28 19.30 -1.00
CA LYS A 129 9.60 19.56 -2.28
C LYS A 129 9.02 18.31 -2.97
N ASN A 130 9.50 17.12 -2.62
CA ASN A 130 9.04 15.85 -3.17
C ASN A 130 7.93 15.22 -2.31
N GLY A 131 7.59 15.84 -1.17
CA GLY A 131 6.53 15.38 -0.27
C GLY A 131 6.98 14.49 0.87
N TYR A 132 8.29 14.35 1.09
CA TYR A 132 8.82 13.51 2.16
C TYR A 132 9.08 14.30 3.44
N LEU A 133 8.87 13.63 4.57
CA LEU A 133 9.20 14.14 5.90
C LEU A 133 10.71 14.13 6.13
N ASP A 134 11.24 15.31 6.45
CA ASP A 134 12.64 15.51 6.81
C ASP A 134 12.75 16.15 8.19
N ILE A 135 13.90 15.92 8.85
CA ILE A 135 14.26 16.58 10.09
C ILE A 135 15.05 17.84 9.76
N LYS A 136 14.41 19.00 9.91
CA LYS A 136 15.03 20.30 9.68
C LYS A 136 16.04 20.64 10.77
N LYS A 137 15.72 20.30 12.03
CA LYS A 137 16.59 20.53 13.18
C LYS A 137 16.39 19.47 14.24
N GLU A 138 17.49 18.89 14.70
CA GLU A 138 17.49 17.99 15.85
C GLU A 138 17.63 18.77 17.16
N ASP A 139 16.82 18.40 18.15
CA ASP A 139 16.94 18.90 19.52
C ASP A 139 16.48 17.83 20.51
N ASN A 140 17.30 17.54 21.52
CA ASN A 140 17.05 16.59 22.61
C ASN A 140 15.99 15.50 22.34
N LEU A 141 16.31 14.55 21.45
CA LEU A 141 15.37 13.57 20.89
C LEU A 141 14.49 12.88 21.94
N THR A 142 13.17 13.01 21.79
CA THR A 142 12.22 12.12 22.47
C THR A 142 12.31 10.70 21.93
N ASP A 143 11.66 9.73 22.57
CA ASP A 143 11.63 8.36 22.03
C ASP A 143 10.86 8.30 20.69
N ILE A 144 9.80 9.10 20.55
CA ILE A 144 9.07 9.23 19.28
C ILE A 144 9.98 9.82 18.19
N ASP A 145 10.79 10.84 18.52
CA ASP A 145 11.75 11.42 17.56
C ASP A 145 12.75 10.39 17.06
N LYS A 146 13.23 9.50 17.94
CA LYS A 146 14.17 8.44 17.56
C LYS A 146 13.52 7.45 16.60
N GLU A 147 12.26 7.06 16.84
CA GLU A 147 11.56 6.12 15.96
C GLU A 147 11.21 6.74 14.61
N LEU A 148 10.73 8.00 14.58
CA LEU A 148 10.51 8.71 13.31
C LEU A 148 11.80 8.85 12.49
N LYS A 149 12.93 9.16 13.14
CA LYS A 149 14.23 9.21 12.45
C LYS A 149 14.60 7.88 11.81
N LYS A 150 14.28 6.74 12.45
CA LYS A 150 14.49 5.41 11.85
C LYS A 150 13.55 5.17 10.68
N MET A 151 12.27 5.52 10.80
CA MET A 151 11.29 5.38 9.71
C MET A 151 11.66 6.23 8.50
N ILE A 152 12.11 7.47 8.69
CA ILE A 152 12.62 8.36 7.61
C ILE A 152 13.80 7.71 6.88
N GLY A 153 14.71 7.08 7.60
CA GLY A 153 15.90 6.41 7.02
C GLY A 153 15.68 4.95 6.60
N ALA A 154 14.48 4.40 6.74
CA ALA A 154 14.20 2.99 6.47
C ALA A 154 14.15 2.71 4.96
N LYS A 155 14.45 1.46 4.57
CA LYS A 155 14.21 0.96 3.21
C LYS A 155 12.77 0.47 3.02
N LYS A 156 11.83 1.25 3.54
CA LYS A 156 10.37 1.02 3.49
C LYS A 156 9.71 2.31 3.03
N LYS A 157 8.56 2.21 2.35
CA LYS A 157 7.76 3.40 2.02
C LYS A 157 6.57 3.49 2.95
N TYR A 158 6.46 4.61 3.64
CA TYR A 158 5.30 4.95 4.45
C TYR A 158 4.56 6.09 3.76
N ILE A 159 3.34 5.86 3.29
CA ILE A 159 2.45 6.89 2.78
C ILE A 159 1.50 7.27 3.91
N ILE A 160 1.61 8.49 4.42
CA ILE A 160 0.75 8.98 5.49
C ILE A 160 -0.30 9.93 4.91
N THR A 161 -1.55 9.70 5.28
CA THR A 161 -2.67 10.57 4.93
C THR A 161 -3.59 10.75 6.14
N ILE A 162 -4.25 11.89 6.24
CA ILE A 162 -5.39 12.11 7.12
C ILE A 162 -6.62 12.13 6.23
N SER A 163 -7.41 11.07 6.27
CA SER A 163 -8.64 10.93 5.48
C SER A 163 -9.70 10.22 6.30
N GLU A 164 -10.95 10.59 6.06
CA GLU A 164 -12.12 9.85 6.57
C GLU A 164 -12.58 8.78 5.61
N VAL A 165 -12.09 8.87 4.39
CA VAL A 165 -12.54 8.05 3.28
C VAL A 165 -11.43 7.08 2.95
N TYR A 166 -11.78 5.80 2.98
CA TYR A 166 -10.92 4.69 2.66
C TYR A 166 -11.62 3.82 1.62
N TYR A 167 -11.00 3.67 0.46
CA TYR A 167 -11.55 2.86 -0.62
C TYR A 167 -10.91 1.48 -0.64
N GLY A 168 -11.76 0.46 -0.73
CA GLY A 168 -11.33 -0.92 -0.88
C GLY A 168 -12.13 -1.66 -1.92
N VAL A 169 -11.64 -2.83 -2.33
CA VAL A 169 -12.32 -3.69 -3.30
C VAL A 169 -13.20 -4.67 -2.54
N ASP A 170 -14.49 -4.65 -2.84
CA ASP A 170 -15.42 -5.61 -2.29
C ASP A 170 -15.07 -7.03 -2.76
N ARG A 171 -14.96 -7.95 -1.80
CA ARG A 171 -14.56 -9.33 -2.08
C ARG A 171 -15.55 -10.08 -2.95
N VAL A 172 -16.83 -9.72 -2.92
CA VAL A 172 -17.87 -10.43 -3.67
C VAL A 172 -18.02 -9.87 -5.08
N SER A 173 -18.28 -8.58 -5.20
CA SER A 173 -18.59 -7.91 -6.46
C SER A 173 -17.36 -7.42 -7.22
N GLY A 174 -16.21 -7.29 -6.56
CA GLY A 174 -15.03 -6.64 -7.14
C GLY A 174 -15.20 -5.14 -7.35
N GLU A 175 -16.31 -4.55 -6.92
CA GLU A 175 -16.51 -3.11 -6.98
C GLU A 175 -15.63 -2.42 -5.95
N ILE A 176 -15.07 -1.28 -6.32
CA ILE A 176 -14.48 -0.38 -5.34
C ILE A 176 -15.63 0.15 -4.49
N LEU A 177 -15.53 0.03 -3.17
CA LEU A 177 -16.49 0.58 -2.23
C LEU A 177 -15.81 1.63 -1.38
N ASP A 178 -16.60 2.63 -1.01
CA ASP A 178 -16.25 3.47 0.13
C ASP A 178 -16.50 2.63 1.38
N ASN A 179 -15.44 2.37 2.14
CA ASN A 179 -15.51 1.45 3.26
C ASN A 179 -16.03 2.13 4.54
N PHE A 180 -17.09 2.94 4.40
CA PHE A 180 -17.81 3.59 5.51
C PHE A 180 -18.30 2.61 6.59
N TYR A 181 -18.55 1.35 6.21
CA TYR A 181 -18.95 0.32 7.17
C TYR A 181 -17.83 -0.03 8.17
N GLU A 182 -16.60 0.40 7.89
CA GLU A 182 -15.45 0.37 8.79
C GLU A 182 -14.85 1.77 8.94
N ASP A 183 -15.70 2.77 9.19
CA ASP A 183 -15.26 4.04 9.78
C ASP A 183 -14.26 3.73 10.90
N MET A 184 -13.11 4.40 10.91
CA MET A 184 -12.16 4.23 11.99
C MET A 184 -12.87 4.52 13.31
N ASP A 185 -12.79 3.57 14.24
CA ASP A 185 -13.34 3.76 15.59
C ASP A 185 -12.78 5.09 16.14
N PRO A 186 -13.59 5.94 16.81
CA PRO A 186 -13.11 7.22 17.35
C PRO A 186 -11.87 7.10 18.26
N TYR A 187 -11.64 5.92 18.86
CA TYR A 187 -10.49 5.59 19.71
C TYR A 187 -9.33 4.91 18.94
N GLN A 188 -9.47 4.70 17.64
CA GLN A 188 -8.42 4.17 16.77
C GLN A 188 -7.65 5.32 16.13
N ALA A 189 -6.33 5.40 16.32
CA ALA A 189 -5.56 6.51 15.78
C ALA A 189 -5.16 6.29 14.32
N THR A 190 -4.94 5.03 13.92
CA THR A 190 -4.49 4.71 12.56
C THR A 190 -5.14 3.45 11.99
N LYS A 191 -5.27 3.40 10.66
CA LYS A 191 -5.65 2.23 9.89
C LYS A 191 -4.63 2.05 8.76
N ILE A 192 -4.23 0.82 8.48
CA ILE A 192 -3.16 0.56 7.51
C ILE A 192 -3.63 -0.28 6.33
N VAL A 193 -2.93 -0.11 5.20
CA VAL A 193 -2.96 -1.03 4.06
C VAL A 193 -1.52 -1.41 3.76
N ASP A 194 -1.20 -2.68 3.99
CA ASP A 194 0.15 -3.20 3.85
C ASP A 194 0.34 -3.92 2.52
N TYR A 195 1.47 -3.66 1.86
CA TYR A 195 1.92 -4.37 0.69
C TYR A 195 3.45 -4.56 0.73
N GLY A 196 3.88 -5.61 1.42
CA GLY A 196 5.32 -5.90 1.57
C GLY A 196 6.04 -4.83 2.40
N ASP A 197 7.01 -4.14 1.77
CA ASP A 197 7.77 -3.06 2.40
C ASP A 197 7.11 -1.67 2.24
N ASP A 198 5.94 -1.62 1.59
CA ASP A 198 5.20 -0.40 1.31
C ASP A 198 3.90 -0.41 2.14
N ILE A 199 3.67 0.66 2.91
CA ILE A 199 2.57 0.78 3.87
C ILE A 199 1.87 2.12 3.65
N ILE A 200 0.54 2.09 3.56
CA ILE A 200 -0.29 3.30 3.65
C ILE A 200 -0.85 3.37 5.06
N ILE A 201 -0.68 4.50 5.74
CA ILE A 201 -1.17 4.78 7.08
C ILE A 201 -2.21 5.90 6.99
N PHE A 202 -3.47 5.53 7.18
CA PHE A 202 -4.58 6.46 7.37
C PHE A 202 -4.58 6.88 8.83
N VAL A 203 -4.22 8.13 9.09
CA VAL A 203 -4.28 8.76 10.41
C VAL A 203 -5.67 9.35 10.61
N THR A 204 -6.25 9.11 11.78
CA THR A 204 -7.58 9.60 12.15
C THR A 204 -7.71 11.12 11.95
N THR A 205 -8.89 11.58 11.55
CA THR A 205 -9.20 13.01 11.61
C THR A 205 -9.34 13.50 13.06
N ASN A 206 -9.59 12.58 14.00
CA ASN A 206 -9.88 12.83 15.41
C ASN A 206 -10.99 13.88 15.60
N LYS A 207 -12.02 13.87 14.72
CA LYS A 207 -13.12 14.84 14.76
C LYS A 207 -13.86 14.85 16.09
N GLU A 208 -13.98 13.69 16.73
CA GLU A 208 -14.63 13.53 18.03
C GLU A 208 -13.74 13.87 19.23
N GLN A 209 -12.46 14.20 19.00
CA GLN A 209 -11.49 14.58 20.03
C GLN A 209 -11.35 13.52 21.13
N LYS A 210 -11.34 12.24 20.76
CA LYS A 210 -11.20 11.12 21.71
C LYS A 210 -9.75 10.74 21.98
N LEU A 211 -8.85 11.12 21.07
CA LEU A 211 -7.43 10.82 21.15
C LEU A 211 -6.62 12.10 21.37
N THR A 212 -5.51 11.98 22.09
CA THR A 212 -4.48 13.02 22.16
C THR A 212 -3.51 12.90 21.00
N ASP A 213 -2.87 14.02 20.64
CA ASP A 213 -1.80 14.02 19.62
C ASP A 213 -0.70 13.01 19.96
N LYS A 214 -0.39 12.82 21.24
CA LYS A 214 0.62 11.86 21.69
C LYS A 214 0.20 10.40 21.45
N GLU A 215 -1.06 10.05 21.68
CA GLU A 215 -1.58 8.71 21.36
C GLU A 215 -1.52 8.46 19.85
N ILE A 216 -1.90 9.46 19.05
CA ILE A 216 -1.81 9.38 17.59
C ILE A 216 -0.37 9.15 17.14
N LEU A 217 0.57 9.91 17.68
CA LEU A 217 1.99 9.77 17.35
C LEU A 217 2.59 8.43 17.81
N GLN A 218 2.14 7.90 18.95
CA GLN A 218 2.59 6.59 19.45
C GLN A 218 2.11 5.46 18.54
N GLU A 219 0.87 5.51 18.06
CA GLU A 219 0.37 4.50 17.12
C GLU A 219 1.07 4.63 15.76
N LEU A 220 1.30 5.85 15.27
CA LEU A 220 1.98 6.10 14.00
C LEU A 220 3.36 5.45 13.92
N ILE A 221 4.15 5.50 15.00
CA ILE A 221 5.51 4.93 15.03
C ILE A 221 5.52 3.41 15.30
N SER A 222 4.37 2.79 15.58
CA SER A 222 4.30 1.35 15.88
C SER A 222 4.54 0.46 14.65
N TYR A 223 4.54 1.05 13.45
CA TYR A 223 4.66 0.36 12.15
C TYR A 223 6.10 0.28 11.61
N MET A 224 7.11 0.63 12.41
CA MET A 224 8.52 0.54 12.02
C MET A 224 8.96 -0.89 11.65
#